data_AF-A0A7E6FII7-F1
#
_entry.id   AF-A0A7E6FII7-F1
#
_cell.length_a   1.000
_cell.length_b   1.000
_cell.length_c   1.000
_cell.angle_alpha   90.00
_cell.angle_beta   90.00
_cell.angle_gamma   90.00
#
_symmetry.space_group_name_H-M   'P 1'
#
loop_
_entity.id
_entity.type
_entity.pdbx_description
1 polymer ?
#
loop_
_entity_poly.entity_id
_entity_poly.type
_entity_poly.pdbx_seq_one_letter_code
_entity_poly.pdbx_strand_id
1 'polypeptide(L)'
;MDLQQATEEFKSLLLKIDKMYVADFISWVEDHIEAADKDVYDQQNNSMVILDSIREELRKIVPVNGVIPSESIIPPEVGPNADCTSQTTAYIDAFLYDEEDMNSLGEDGKIHLHYCSDCFSRNIKPLTLVTHSASTAQIRYIFDFLLPDISGKNLLDIGSRLGAILYGAYLFTNANIEGVEIDKTLCQIQENIIKKYKFDDRIKIHHSNILNRSDLLQKEFGTSSIHIYKRDVLC
;
A
#
# COMPACT_ATOMS: atom_id res chain seq x y z
N MET A 1 -1.53 -30.29 3.26
CA MET A 1 -2.40 -30.62 2.12
C MET A 1 -2.32 -29.44 1.18
N ASP A 2 -1.92 -29.64 -0.07
CA ASP A 2 -1.93 -28.56 -1.07
C ASP A 2 -3.35 -28.34 -1.63
N LEU A 3 -3.56 -27.27 -2.41
CA LEU A 3 -4.89 -26.93 -2.95
C LEU A 3 -5.46 -28.04 -3.84
N GLN A 4 -4.61 -28.74 -4.59
CA GLN A 4 -5.05 -29.81 -5.47
C GLN A 4 -5.54 -31.01 -4.67
N GLN A 5 -4.75 -31.45 -3.68
CA GLN A 5 -5.12 -32.50 -2.74
C GLN A 5 -6.41 -32.14 -1.98
N ALA A 6 -6.51 -30.90 -1.49
CA ALA A 6 -7.70 -30.42 -0.78
C ALA A 6 -8.96 -30.46 -1.67
N THR A 7 -8.81 -30.04 -2.92
CA THR A 7 -9.91 -30.04 -3.90
C THR A 7 -10.36 -31.47 -4.23
N GLU A 8 -9.42 -32.39 -4.40
CA GLU A 8 -9.72 -33.79 -4.68
C GLU A 8 -10.39 -34.49 -3.49
N GLU A 9 -9.92 -34.23 -2.27
CA GLU A 9 -10.53 -34.75 -1.05
C GLU A 9 -11.95 -34.21 -0.85
N PHE A 10 -12.18 -32.92 -1.06
CA PHE A 10 -13.51 -32.32 -0.95
C PHE A 10 -14.48 -32.90 -1.99
N LYS A 11 -14.05 -33.07 -3.25
CA LYS A 11 -14.84 -33.74 -4.28
C LYS A 11 -15.14 -35.19 -3.91
N SER A 12 -14.15 -35.92 -3.38
CA SER A 12 -14.33 -37.29 -2.91
C SER A 12 -15.36 -37.38 -1.78
N LEU A 13 -15.38 -36.40 -0.88
CA LEU A 13 -16.34 -36.31 0.20
C LEU A 13 -17.76 -36.11 -0.33
N LEU A 14 -17.96 -35.16 -1.26
CA LEU A 14 -19.26 -34.91 -1.89
C LEU A 14 -19.83 -36.15 -2.60
N LEU A 15 -18.98 -36.96 -3.21
CA LEU A 15 -19.38 -38.22 -3.87
C LEU A 15 -19.80 -39.32 -2.89
N LYS A 16 -19.35 -39.25 -1.63
CA LYS A 16 -19.67 -40.23 -0.58
C LYS A 16 -20.94 -39.87 0.20
N ILE A 17 -21.38 -38.62 0.10
CA ILE A 17 -22.61 -38.16 0.73
C ILE A 17 -23.80 -38.64 -0.09
N ASP A 18 -24.83 -39.12 0.59
CA ASP A 18 -26.08 -39.49 -0.07
C ASP A 18 -26.69 -38.24 -0.74
N LYS A 19 -27.11 -38.39 -2.01
CA LYS A 19 -27.57 -37.30 -2.87
C LYS A 19 -28.65 -36.44 -2.25
N MET A 20 -29.48 -37.00 -1.37
CA MET A 20 -30.55 -36.26 -0.70
C MET A 20 -30.02 -35.21 0.30
N TYR A 21 -28.81 -35.38 0.83
CA TYR A 21 -28.20 -34.49 1.83
C TYR A 21 -27.07 -33.61 1.27
N VAL A 22 -26.72 -33.74 -0.02
CA VAL A 22 -25.63 -32.95 -0.60
C VAL A 22 -25.93 -31.45 -0.53
N ALA A 23 -27.17 -31.04 -0.78
CA ALA A 23 -27.57 -29.63 -0.70
C ALA A 23 -27.47 -29.09 0.73
N ASP A 24 -27.99 -29.84 1.70
CA ASP A 24 -27.93 -29.46 3.12
C ASP A 24 -26.48 -29.41 3.63
N PHE A 25 -25.63 -30.33 3.18
CA PHE A 25 -24.21 -30.32 3.51
C PHE A 25 -23.49 -29.12 2.91
N ILE A 26 -23.77 -28.75 1.65
CA ILE A 26 -23.20 -27.54 1.04
C ILE A 26 -23.64 -26.30 1.80
N SER A 27 -24.94 -26.17 2.12
CA SER A 27 -25.45 -25.06 2.93
C SER A 27 -24.77 -25.02 4.30
N TRP A 28 -24.58 -26.16 4.95
CA TRP A 28 -23.86 -26.24 6.22
C TRP A 28 -22.39 -25.80 6.08
N VAL A 29 -21.70 -26.23 5.02
CA VAL A 29 -20.32 -25.80 4.73
C VAL A 29 -20.27 -24.29 4.51
N GLU A 30 -21.18 -23.73 3.70
CA GLU A 30 -21.28 -22.28 3.45
C GLU A 30 -21.50 -21.50 4.75
N ASP A 31 -22.40 -21.98 5.62
CA ASP A 31 -22.69 -21.36 6.92
C ASP A 31 -21.55 -21.51 7.95
N HIS A 32 -20.60 -22.44 7.74
CA HIS A 32 -19.54 -22.77 8.70
C HIS A 32 -18.12 -22.49 8.16
N ILE A 33 -17.99 -22.02 6.92
CA ILE A 33 -16.73 -21.51 6.37
C ILE A 33 -16.19 -20.36 7.23
N GLU A 34 -17.06 -19.60 7.89
CA GLU A 34 -16.69 -18.50 8.80
C GLU A 34 -15.66 -18.89 9.87
N ALA A 35 -15.60 -20.16 10.30
CA ALA A 35 -14.63 -20.62 11.30
C ALA A 35 -13.20 -20.80 10.74
N ALA A 36 -13.05 -21.16 9.47
CA ALA A 36 -11.75 -21.22 8.78
C ALA A 36 -11.36 -19.85 8.19
N ASP A 37 -12.37 -19.07 7.79
CA ASP A 37 -12.22 -17.68 7.37
C ASP A 37 -11.82 -16.78 8.56
N LYS A 38 -12.18 -17.16 9.80
CA LYS A 38 -11.78 -16.43 11.01
C LYS A 38 -10.27 -16.33 11.19
N ASP A 39 -9.51 -17.38 10.92
CA ASP A 39 -8.04 -17.34 11.04
C ASP A 39 -7.43 -16.45 9.96
N VAL A 40 -7.99 -16.45 8.75
CA VAL A 40 -7.56 -15.56 7.65
C VAL A 40 -7.95 -14.12 7.96
N TYR A 41 -9.15 -13.88 8.44
CA TYR A 41 -9.67 -12.58 8.87
C TYR A 41 -8.91 -12.03 10.09
N ASP A 42 -8.55 -12.88 11.04
CA ASP A 42 -7.74 -12.52 12.22
C ASP A 42 -6.29 -12.23 11.82
N GLN A 43 -5.70 -13.00 10.89
CA GLN A 43 -4.39 -12.68 10.31
C GLN A 43 -4.43 -11.36 9.53
N GLN A 44 -5.46 -11.15 8.72
CA GLN A 44 -5.68 -9.92 7.97
C GLN A 44 -5.89 -8.70 8.87
N ASN A 45 -6.62 -8.86 9.98
CA ASN A 45 -6.77 -7.84 11.01
C ASN A 45 -5.44 -7.55 11.69
N ASN A 46 -4.66 -8.58 12.04
CA ASN A 46 -3.32 -8.40 12.59
C ASN A 46 -2.40 -7.66 11.61
N SER A 47 -2.46 -8.00 10.32
CA SER A 47 -1.71 -7.31 9.27
C SER A 47 -2.10 -5.84 9.16
N MET A 48 -3.39 -5.50 9.21
CA MET A 48 -3.84 -4.10 9.24
C MET A 48 -3.39 -3.38 10.50
N VAL A 49 -3.47 -4.01 11.68
CA VAL A 49 -3.01 -3.43 12.95
C VAL A 49 -1.50 -3.14 12.91
N ILE A 50 -0.70 -4.02 12.31
CA ILE A 50 0.74 -3.78 12.12
C ILE A 50 0.97 -2.63 11.15
N LEU A 51 0.24 -2.58 10.03
CA LEU A 51 0.34 -1.52 9.05
C LEU A 51 -0.02 -0.15 9.64
N ASP A 52 -1.09 -0.08 10.44
CA ASP A 52 -1.50 1.12 11.17
C ASP A 52 -0.47 1.51 12.23
N SER A 53 0.15 0.53 12.89
CA SER A 53 1.24 0.81 13.84
C SER A 53 2.44 1.45 13.15
N ILE A 54 2.80 0.97 11.95
CA ILE A 54 3.86 1.57 11.13
C ILE A 54 3.48 3.01 10.73
N ARG A 55 2.22 3.22 10.30
CA ARG A 55 1.67 4.55 10.00
C ARG A 55 1.86 5.52 11.16
N GLU A 56 1.46 5.13 12.38
CA GLU A 56 1.61 5.96 13.58
C GLU A 56 3.07 6.27 13.94
N GLU A 57 3.99 5.37 13.62
CA GLU A 57 5.42 5.61 13.85
C GLU A 57 6.00 6.61 12.85
N LEU A 58 5.63 6.49 11.59
CA LEU A 58 6.06 7.43 10.56
C LEU A 58 5.51 8.83 10.81
N ARG A 59 4.25 8.97 11.28
CA ARG A 59 3.66 10.25 11.69
C ARG A 59 4.49 11.02 12.73
N LYS A 60 5.32 10.33 13.53
CA LYS A 60 6.18 10.96 14.55
C LYS A 60 7.43 11.61 13.97
N ILE A 61 7.83 11.23 12.76
CA ILE A 61 9.10 11.64 12.14
C ILE A 61 8.91 12.36 10.80
N VAL A 62 7.80 12.10 10.10
CA VAL A 62 7.46 12.75 8.84
C VAL A 62 6.61 13.99 9.13
N PRO A 63 6.91 15.15 8.52
CA PRO A 63 6.06 16.33 8.62
C PRO A 63 4.61 16.06 8.16
N VAL A 64 3.65 16.83 8.64
CA VAL A 64 2.21 16.62 8.36
C VAL A 64 1.90 16.65 6.85
N ASN A 65 2.63 17.44 6.07
CA ASN A 65 2.47 17.47 4.61
C ASN A 65 3.00 16.22 3.89
N GLY A 66 3.59 15.26 4.62
CA GLY A 66 4.08 14.00 4.06
C GLY A 66 5.39 14.10 3.28
N VAL A 67 6.07 15.25 3.33
CA VAL A 67 7.30 15.53 2.56
C VAL A 67 8.44 15.80 3.53
N ILE A 68 9.48 14.96 3.49
CA ILE A 68 10.68 15.19 4.29
C ILE A 68 11.59 16.25 3.62
N PRO A 69 12.45 16.96 4.38
CA PRO A 69 13.24 18.07 3.83
C PRO A 69 14.25 17.71 2.74
N SER A 70 14.65 16.44 2.61
CA SER A 70 15.58 16.00 1.56
C SER A 70 14.89 15.66 0.24
N GLU A 71 13.56 15.49 0.24
CA GLU A 71 12.80 15.22 -0.97
C GLU A 71 12.80 16.44 -1.90
N SER A 72 12.97 16.17 -3.20
CA SER A 72 12.79 17.16 -4.26
C SER A 72 11.56 16.82 -5.07
N ILE A 73 10.45 17.50 -4.80
CA ILE A 73 9.21 17.34 -5.56
C ILE A 73 9.19 18.36 -6.69
N ILE A 74 9.11 17.89 -7.93
CA ILE A 74 9.09 18.75 -9.12
C ILE A 74 7.71 18.62 -9.79
N PRO A 75 6.81 19.61 -9.62
CA PRO A 75 5.53 19.64 -10.32
C PRO A 75 5.72 19.50 -11.83
N PRO A 76 4.82 18.77 -12.53
CA PRO A 76 4.90 18.70 -13.98
C PRO A 76 4.69 20.10 -14.59
N GLU A 77 5.47 20.47 -15.60
CA GLU A 77 5.29 21.76 -16.29
C GLU A 77 4.15 21.73 -17.33
N VAL A 78 3.74 20.52 -17.75
CA VAL A 78 2.75 20.32 -18.80
C VAL A 78 1.82 19.16 -18.47
N GLY A 79 0.56 19.28 -18.89
CA GLY A 79 -0.45 18.23 -18.72
C GLY A 79 -1.21 18.32 -17.40
N PRO A 80 -1.83 17.21 -16.95
CA PRO A 80 -2.53 17.16 -15.67
C PRO A 80 -1.60 17.58 -14.51
N ASN A 81 -2.13 18.36 -13.57
CA ASN A 81 -1.42 18.90 -12.41
C ASN A 81 -0.36 19.98 -12.72
N ALA A 82 -0.28 20.50 -13.95
CA ALA A 82 0.62 21.62 -14.28
C ALA A 82 0.20 22.96 -13.66
N ASP A 83 -1.05 23.04 -13.19
CA ASP A 83 -1.61 24.15 -12.42
C ASP A 83 -1.40 24.01 -10.90
N CYS A 84 -0.75 22.93 -10.46
CA CYS A 84 -0.42 22.74 -9.05
C CYS A 84 0.69 23.70 -8.62
N THR A 85 0.37 24.57 -7.67
CA THR A 85 1.31 25.53 -7.08
C THR A 85 1.25 25.45 -5.57
N SER A 86 2.25 25.95 -4.86
CA SER A 86 2.24 26.03 -3.39
C SER A 86 1.08 26.87 -2.82
N GLN A 87 0.38 27.66 -3.65
CA GLN A 87 -0.78 28.47 -3.24
C GLN A 87 -2.12 27.75 -3.47
N THR A 88 -2.16 26.81 -4.42
CA THR A 88 -3.40 26.15 -4.88
C THR A 88 -3.42 24.65 -4.60
N THR A 89 -2.32 24.11 -4.09
CA THR A 89 -2.14 22.67 -3.83
C THR A 89 -1.71 22.43 -2.39
N ALA A 90 -2.38 21.47 -1.75
CA ALA A 90 -1.95 20.89 -0.49
C ALA A 90 -1.38 19.48 -0.75
N TYR A 91 -0.22 19.23 -0.17
CA TYR A 91 0.46 17.95 -0.20
C TYR A 91 0.21 17.21 1.09
N ILE A 92 -0.26 15.97 0.98
CA ILE A 92 -0.51 15.06 2.09
C ILE A 92 -0.05 13.67 1.64
N ASP A 93 0.34 12.81 2.56
CA ASP A 93 0.63 11.42 2.25
C ASP A 93 -0.56 10.56 2.69
N ALA A 94 -1.27 9.92 1.76
CA ALA A 94 -2.47 9.14 2.10
C ALA A 94 -2.17 7.85 2.88
N PHE A 95 -0.93 7.36 2.88
CA PHE A 95 -0.55 6.30 3.79
C PHE A 95 -0.49 6.83 5.22
N LEU A 96 0.02 8.06 5.39
CA LEU A 96 0.06 8.71 6.68
C LEU A 96 -1.29 9.23 7.14
N TYR A 97 -2.11 9.85 6.30
CA TYR A 97 -3.37 10.49 6.70
C TYR A 97 -4.45 10.17 5.67
N ASP A 98 -5.47 9.40 6.08
CA ASP A 98 -6.62 9.14 5.24
C ASP A 98 -7.60 10.33 5.23
N GLU A 99 -8.71 10.20 4.50
CA GLU A 99 -9.68 11.29 4.36
C GLU A 99 -10.30 11.72 5.71
N GLU A 100 -10.48 10.79 6.65
CA GLU A 100 -11.01 11.11 7.99
C GLU A 100 -9.97 11.86 8.82
N ASP A 101 -8.71 11.39 8.78
CA ASP A 101 -7.59 12.08 9.41
C ASP A 101 -7.45 13.52 8.88
N MET A 102 -7.59 13.70 7.56
CA MET A 102 -7.50 15.00 6.91
C MET A 102 -8.59 15.96 7.38
N ASN A 103 -9.82 15.49 7.55
CA ASN A 103 -10.90 16.31 8.10
C ASN A 103 -10.57 16.75 9.53
N SER A 104 -10.10 15.82 10.37
CA SER A 104 -9.70 16.15 11.75
C SER A 104 -8.53 17.14 11.80
N LEU A 105 -7.50 16.95 10.96
CA LEU A 105 -6.38 17.89 10.86
C LEU A 105 -6.84 19.29 10.39
N GLY A 106 -7.83 19.35 9.51
CA GLY A 106 -8.44 20.60 9.04
C GLY A 106 -9.22 21.32 10.13
N GLU A 107 -10.02 20.58 10.91
CA GLU A 107 -10.76 21.11 12.07
C GLU A 107 -9.83 21.62 13.17
N ASP A 108 -8.73 20.89 13.42
CA ASP A 108 -7.67 21.28 14.37
C ASP A 108 -6.82 22.48 13.89
N GLY A 109 -7.01 22.93 12.65
CA GLY A 109 -6.21 24.00 12.05
C GLY A 109 -4.76 23.62 11.77
N LYS A 110 -4.42 22.32 11.76
CA LYS A 110 -3.08 21.80 11.44
C LYS A 110 -2.79 21.79 9.94
N ILE A 111 -3.84 21.70 9.13
CA ILE A 111 -3.79 21.87 7.68
C ILE A 111 -4.89 22.83 7.23
N HIS A 112 -4.66 23.47 6.09
CA HIS A 112 -5.70 24.21 5.39
C HIS A 112 -6.05 23.43 4.14
N LEU A 113 -7.34 23.14 3.93
CA LEU A 113 -7.86 22.45 2.75
C LEU A 113 -8.51 23.41 1.75
N HIS A 114 -8.52 24.71 2.07
CA HIS A 114 -9.17 25.74 1.29
C HIS A 114 -8.27 26.97 1.20
N TYR A 115 -8.37 27.69 0.09
CA TYR A 115 -7.73 28.99 -0.10
C TYR A 115 -8.75 30.06 -0.47
N CYS A 116 -8.44 31.30 -0.12
CA CYS A 116 -9.26 32.45 -0.45
C CYS A 116 -8.88 32.96 -1.84
N SER A 117 -9.82 33.07 -2.76
CA SER A 117 -9.55 33.61 -4.11
C SER A 117 -9.35 35.13 -4.10
N ASP A 118 -9.96 35.83 -3.15
CA ASP A 118 -9.87 37.29 -2.96
C ASP A 118 -9.73 37.58 -1.45
N CYS A 119 -8.60 38.12 -0.98
CA CYS A 119 -8.32 38.25 0.47
C CYS A 119 -9.47 38.92 1.26
N PHE A 120 -9.76 38.40 2.46
CA PHE A 120 -10.90 38.78 3.33
C PHE A 120 -12.31 38.56 2.74
N SER A 121 -12.43 37.87 1.60
CA SER A 121 -13.73 37.49 1.05
C SER A 121 -14.23 36.16 1.62
N ARG A 122 -15.52 35.90 1.42
CA ARG A 122 -16.14 34.58 1.63
C ARG A 122 -15.99 33.67 0.40
N ASN A 123 -15.24 34.11 -0.62
CA ASN A 123 -14.99 33.37 -1.85
C ASN A 123 -13.81 32.40 -1.64
N ILE A 124 -14.10 31.30 -0.95
CA ILE A 124 -13.14 30.22 -0.65
C ILE A 124 -13.30 29.08 -1.65
N LYS A 125 -12.18 28.50 -2.06
CA LYS A 125 -12.12 27.33 -2.96
C LYS A 125 -11.32 26.21 -2.29
N PRO A 126 -11.66 24.94 -2.56
CA PRO A 126 -10.83 23.82 -2.09
C PRO A 126 -9.45 23.87 -2.76
N LEU A 127 -8.42 23.49 -2.03
CA LEU A 127 -7.10 23.22 -2.58
C LEU A 127 -7.13 21.91 -3.37
N THR A 128 -6.31 21.83 -4.41
CA THR A 128 -6.01 20.56 -5.06
C THR A 128 -5.21 19.71 -4.09
N LEU A 129 -5.68 18.48 -3.81
CA LEU A 129 -4.98 17.55 -2.94
C LEU A 129 -4.13 16.61 -3.77
N VAL A 130 -2.82 16.62 -3.50
CA VAL A 130 -1.88 15.67 -4.09
C VAL A 130 -1.44 14.72 -3.00
N THR A 131 -1.76 13.44 -3.18
CA THR A 131 -1.25 12.36 -2.32
C THR A 131 0.06 11.82 -2.84
N HIS A 132 1.00 11.57 -1.93
CA HIS A 132 2.30 10.97 -2.21
C HIS A 132 2.35 9.45 -2.07
N SER A 133 1.24 8.81 -1.70
CA SER A 133 1.19 7.37 -1.47
C SER A 133 -0.22 6.82 -1.54
N ALA A 134 -0.31 5.49 -1.44
CA ALA A 134 -1.58 4.78 -1.38
C ALA A 134 -2.00 4.69 0.09
N SER A 135 -3.29 4.86 0.39
CA SER A 135 -3.81 4.69 1.74
C SER A 135 -3.76 3.23 2.21
N THR A 136 -3.89 2.99 3.51
CA THR A 136 -3.93 1.63 4.07
C THR A 136 -5.05 0.80 3.44
N ALA A 137 -6.21 1.39 3.19
CA ALA A 137 -7.32 0.76 2.48
C ALA A 137 -6.99 0.43 1.01
N GLN A 138 -6.33 1.35 0.29
CA GLN A 138 -5.88 1.10 -1.09
C GLN A 138 -4.81 0.01 -1.16
N ILE A 139 -3.84 0.03 -0.23
CA ILE A 139 -2.80 -0.99 -0.10
C ILE A 139 -3.45 -2.35 0.10
N ARG A 140 -4.40 -2.45 1.04
CA ARG A 140 -5.11 -3.70 1.27
C ARG A 140 -5.84 -4.17 0.04
N TYR A 141 -6.56 -3.26 -0.63
CA TYR A 141 -7.29 -3.59 -1.85
C TYR A 141 -6.39 -4.12 -2.96
N ILE A 142 -5.20 -3.52 -3.14
CA ILE A 142 -4.21 -3.97 -4.14
C ILE A 142 -3.85 -5.44 -3.91
N PHE A 143 -3.52 -5.82 -2.67
CA PHE A 143 -3.01 -7.16 -2.37
C PHE A 143 -4.09 -8.22 -2.22
N ASP A 144 -5.28 -7.86 -1.78
CA ASP A 144 -6.39 -8.81 -1.62
C ASP A 144 -7.13 -9.11 -2.92
N PHE A 145 -7.32 -8.09 -3.77
CA PHE A 145 -8.29 -8.16 -4.86
C PHE A 145 -7.72 -7.84 -6.22
N LEU A 146 -6.69 -6.99 -6.31
CA LEU A 146 -6.20 -6.52 -7.61
C LEU A 146 -5.10 -7.43 -8.17
N LEU A 147 -4.16 -7.85 -7.33
CA LEU A 147 -3.05 -8.69 -7.76
C LEU A 147 -3.44 -10.17 -7.78
N PRO A 148 -2.95 -10.95 -8.76
CA PRO A 148 -3.03 -12.41 -8.67
C PRO A 148 -2.13 -12.92 -7.54
N ASP A 149 -2.24 -14.19 -7.16
CA ASP A 149 -1.31 -14.80 -6.21
C ASP A 149 0.14 -14.64 -6.69
N ILE A 150 0.94 -13.99 -5.85
CA ILE A 150 2.35 -13.70 -6.06
C ILE A 150 3.27 -14.40 -5.07
N SER A 151 2.77 -15.42 -4.36
CA SER A 151 3.57 -16.22 -3.45
C SER A 151 4.81 -16.79 -4.14
N GLY A 152 5.99 -16.55 -3.54
CA GLY A 152 7.28 -16.97 -4.10
C GLY A 152 7.76 -16.21 -5.34
N LYS A 153 6.98 -15.24 -5.84
CA LYS A 153 7.43 -14.32 -6.91
C LYS A 153 8.19 -13.15 -6.32
N ASN A 154 8.78 -12.35 -7.19
CA ASN A 154 9.39 -11.08 -6.84
C ASN A 154 8.41 -9.94 -7.14
N LEU A 155 8.35 -8.96 -6.24
CA LEU A 155 7.64 -7.71 -6.39
C LEU A 155 8.66 -6.58 -6.35
N LEU A 156 8.64 -5.74 -7.39
CA LEU A 156 9.48 -4.56 -7.48
C LEU A 156 8.63 -3.30 -7.29
N ASP A 157 8.92 -2.53 -6.25
CA ASP A 157 8.31 -1.24 -5.95
C ASP A 157 9.29 -0.10 -6.32
N ILE A 158 8.92 0.69 -7.32
CA ILE A 158 9.77 1.74 -7.88
C ILE A 158 9.30 3.09 -7.34
N GLY A 159 10.19 3.81 -6.65
CA GLY A 159 9.84 5.02 -5.91
C GLY A 159 9.12 4.67 -4.61
N SER A 160 9.76 3.82 -3.79
CA SER A 160 9.12 3.22 -2.62
C SER A 160 8.81 4.22 -1.49
N ARG A 161 9.37 5.43 -1.51
CA ARG A 161 9.13 6.54 -0.58
C ARG A 161 9.19 6.15 0.89
N LEU A 162 8.07 6.17 1.62
CA LEU A 162 8.01 5.79 3.03
C LEU A 162 7.91 4.27 3.23
N GLY A 163 7.84 3.48 2.15
CA GLY A 163 7.79 2.02 2.15
C GLY A 163 6.39 1.43 2.21
N ALA A 164 5.34 2.23 2.00
CA ALA A 164 3.94 1.82 2.19
C ALA A 164 3.56 0.53 1.43
N ILE A 165 3.97 0.42 0.16
CA ILE A 165 3.75 -0.78 -0.67
C ILE A 165 4.61 -1.94 -0.19
N LEU A 166 5.84 -1.70 0.25
CA LEU A 166 6.74 -2.74 0.76
C LEU A 166 6.15 -3.41 2.01
N TYR A 167 5.65 -2.62 2.95
CA TYR A 167 5.04 -3.12 4.18
C TYR A 167 3.74 -3.87 3.87
N GLY A 168 2.89 -3.31 2.99
CA GLY A 168 1.69 -3.99 2.53
C GLY A 168 2.00 -5.32 1.86
N ALA A 169 2.95 -5.35 0.92
CA ALA A 169 3.35 -6.57 0.23
C ALA A 169 3.85 -7.64 1.21
N TYR A 170 4.60 -7.23 2.23
CA TYR A 170 5.06 -8.16 3.27
C TYR A 170 3.90 -8.73 4.08
N LEU A 171 2.96 -7.87 4.49
CA LEU A 171 1.89 -8.25 5.40
C LEU A 171 0.76 -9.05 4.73
N PHE A 172 0.57 -8.88 3.42
CA PHE A 172 -0.55 -9.49 2.69
C PHE A 172 -0.12 -10.55 1.68
N THR A 173 1.18 -10.74 1.44
CA THR A 173 1.66 -11.73 0.47
C THR A 173 2.93 -12.46 0.93
N ASN A 174 3.21 -13.60 0.29
CA ASN A 174 4.46 -14.36 0.45
C ASN A 174 5.49 -14.06 -0.66
N ALA A 175 5.44 -12.87 -1.27
CA ALA A 175 6.42 -12.46 -2.27
C ALA A 175 7.78 -12.08 -1.64
N ASN A 176 8.84 -12.18 -2.43
CA ASN A 176 10.10 -11.47 -2.18
C ASN A 176 9.95 -10.03 -2.69
N ILE A 177 10.41 -9.05 -1.92
CA ILE A 177 10.07 -7.65 -2.14
C ILE A 177 11.35 -6.85 -2.31
N GLU A 178 11.47 -6.13 -3.43
CA GLU A 178 12.57 -5.23 -3.70
C GLU A 178 12.03 -3.80 -3.89
N GLY A 179 12.50 -2.85 -3.08
CA GLY A 179 12.16 -1.44 -3.17
C GLY A 179 13.33 -0.62 -3.74
N VAL A 180 13.05 0.29 -4.66
CA VAL A 180 14.04 1.23 -5.20
C VAL A 180 13.62 2.65 -4.85
N GLU A 181 14.52 3.38 -4.19
CA GLU A 181 14.29 4.76 -3.78
C GLU A 181 15.56 5.59 -4.01
N ILE A 182 15.38 6.82 -4.51
CA ILE A 182 16.49 7.72 -4.86
C ILE A 182 16.91 8.58 -3.67
N ASP A 183 16.00 8.89 -2.75
CA ASP A 183 16.31 9.65 -1.54
C ASP A 183 16.84 8.75 -0.42
N LYS A 184 18.08 9.04 0.00
CA LYS A 184 18.77 8.28 1.04
C LYS A 184 18.06 8.33 2.40
N THR A 185 17.46 9.46 2.76
CA THR A 185 16.78 9.61 4.05
C THR A 185 15.53 8.75 4.10
N LEU A 186 14.77 8.71 3.01
CA LEU A 186 13.63 7.80 2.83
C LEU A 186 14.06 6.33 2.92
N CYS A 187 15.17 5.94 2.26
CA CYS A 187 15.72 4.59 2.43
C CYS A 187 16.04 4.26 3.89
N GLN A 188 16.66 5.19 4.63
CA GLN A 188 16.99 4.99 6.04
C GLN A 188 15.75 4.85 6.93
N ILE A 189 14.69 5.62 6.65
CA ILE A 189 13.40 5.48 7.32
C ILE A 189 12.83 4.08 7.06
N GLN A 190 12.84 3.63 5.81
CA GLN A 190 12.37 2.29 5.44
C GLN A 190 13.18 1.20 6.16
N GLU A 191 14.51 1.26 6.12
CA GLU A 191 15.40 0.30 6.79
C GLU A 191 15.13 0.20 8.29
N ASN A 192 14.86 1.34 8.95
CA ASN A 192 14.55 1.36 10.39
C ASN A 192 13.22 0.65 10.70
N ILE A 193 12.17 0.89 9.90
CA ILE A 193 10.89 0.21 10.05
C ILE A 193 11.04 -1.29 9.77
N ILE A 194 11.68 -1.65 8.64
CA ILE A 194 11.92 -3.05 8.25
C ILE A 194 12.62 -3.80 9.37
N LYS A 195 13.72 -3.26 9.91
CA LYS A 195 14.47 -3.90 10.99
C LYS A 195 13.65 -4.02 12.27
N LYS A 196 12.85 -3.00 12.61
CA LYS A 196 12.02 -2.99 13.82
C LYS A 196 10.93 -4.06 13.77
N TYR A 197 10.28 -4.22 12.63
CA TYR A 197 9.22 -5.21 12.42
C TYR A 197 9.74 -6.56 11.91
N LYS A 198 11.06 -6.68 11.71
CA LYS A 198 11.77 -7.89 11.24
C LYS A 198 11.32 -8.35 9.86
N PHE A 199 11.14 -7.40 8.94
CA PHE A 199 10.75 -7.67 7.55
C PHE A 199 11.95 -7.91 6.63
N ASP A 200 13.17 -7.92 7.17
CA ASP A 200 14.42 -8.03 6.43
C ASP A 200 14.68 -9.41 5.82
N ASP A 201 13.87 -10.41 6.18
CA ASP A 201 13.89 -11.73 5.56
C ASP A 201 13.39 -11.72 4.11
N ARG A 202 12.50 -10.78 3.75
CA ARG A 202 11.91 -10.68 2.40
C ARG A 202 12.00 -9.31 1.75
N ILE A 203 12.16 -8.22 2.50
CA ILE A 203 12.28 -6.88 1.94
C ILE A 203 13.74 -6.49 1.75
N LYS A 204 14.09 -6.02 0.55
CA LYS A 204 15.39 -5.41 0.24
C LYS A 204 15.21 -4.02 -0.32
N ILE A 205 15.96 -3.06 0.22
CA ILE A 205 15.94 -1.66 -0.22
C ILE A 205 17.20 -1.36 -1.03
N HIS A 206 17.01 -0.63 -2.13
CA HIS A 206 18.07 -0.17 -3.00
C HIS A 206 18.02 1.36 -3.07
N HIS A 207 18.99 2.02 -2.44
CA HIS A 207 19.23 3.45 -2.64
C HIS A 207 19.84 3.67 -4.04
N SER A 208 19.01 3.95 -5.04
CA SER A 208 19.43 4.10 -6.43
C SER A 208 18.38 4.80 -7.27
N ASN A 209 18.81 5.41 -8.37
CA ASN A 209 17.91 5.72 -9.49
C ASN A 209 17.60 4.40 -10.24
N ILE A 210 16.32 4.12 -10.50
CA ILE A 210 15.86 2.92 -11.21
C ILE A 210 16.43 2.83 -12.63
N LEU A 211 16.70 3.96 -13.29
CA LEU A 211 17.31 4.01 -14.62
C LEU A 211 18.71 3.39 -14.66
N ASN A 212 19.39 3.31 -13.51
CA ASN A 212 20.70 2.68 -13.36
C ASN A 212 20.61 1.21 -12.92
N ARG A 213 19.40 0.65 -12.75
CA ARG A 213 19.16 -0.70 -12.22
C ARG A 213 18.48 -1.61 -13.23
N SER A 214 19.07 -1.68 -14.43
CA SER A 214 18.62 -2.61 -15.46
C SER A 214 18.73 -4.07 -15.02
N ASP A 215 19.63 -4.39 -14.08
CA ASP A 215 19.75 -5.70 -13.44
C ASP A 215 18.46 -6.10 -12.72
N LEU A 216 17.83 -5.17 -11.99
CA LEU A 216 16.56 -5.43 -11.31
C LEU A 216 15.43 -5.65 -12.31
N LEU A 217 15.36 -4.82 -13.36
CA LEU A 217 14.33 -4.98 -14.38
C LEU A 217 14.51 -6.30 -15.16
N GLN A 218 15.75 -6.67 -15.53
CA GLN A 218 16.05 -7.88 -16.31
C GLN A 218 15.81 -9.17 -15.53
N LYS A 219 16.13 -9.19 -14.23
CA LYS A 219 15.84 -10.32 -13.33
C LYS A 219 14.36 -10.66 -13.32
N GLU A 220 13.51 -9.65 -13.48
CA GLU A 220 12.06 -9.77 -13.44
C GLU A 220 11.43 -10.15 -14.79
N PHE A 221 12.08 -9.88 -15.93
CA PHE A 221 11.56 -10.30 -17.26
C PHE A 221 11.74 -11.80 -17.56
N GLY A 222 12.54 -12.54 -16.77
CA GLY A 222 12.76 -13.98 -16.91
C GLY A 222 11.85 -14.86 -16.03
N THR A 223 11.07 -14.27 -15.13
CA THR A 223 10.17 -14.93 -14.17
C THR A 223 8.82 -14.22 -14.12
N SER A 224 7.78 -14.87 -13.60
CA SER A 224 6.48 -14.21 -13.36
C SER A 224 6.65 -13.12 -12.31
N SER A 225 6.66 -11.86 -12.73
CA SER A 225 7.05 -10.72 -11.89
C SER A 225 6.01 -9.60 -11.96
N ILE A 226 5.84 -8.83 -10.87
CA ILE A 226 4.91 -7.69 -10.81
C ILE A 226 5.68 -6.42 -10.45
N HIS A 227 5.51 -5.38 -11.25
CA HIS A 227 6.08 -4.05 -11.00
C HIS A 227 4.96 -3.11 -10.58
N ILE A 228 5.12 -2.47 -9.42
CA ILE A 228 4.22 -1.41 -8.98
C ILE A 228 4.92 -0.08 -9.26
N TYR A 229 4.26 0.74 -10.09
CA TYR A 229 4.67 2.11 -10.38
C TYR A 229 3.55 3.04 -9.94
N LYS A 230 3.84 3.93 -8.99
CA LYS A 230 2.95 5.05 -8.69
C LYS A 230 3.34 6.22 -9.56
N ARG A 231 2.38 6.74 -10.33
CA ARG A 231 2.54 7.95 -11.13
C ARG A 231 2.47 9.16 -10.19
N ASP A 232 3.43 9.28 -9.28
CA ASP A 232 3.57 10.50 -8.50
C ASP A 232 4.39 11.51 -9.32
N VAL A 233 4.05 12.78 -9.11
CA VAL A 233 4.73 13.96 -9.64
C VAL A 233 6.25 13.71 -9.66
N LEU A 234 6.82 13.68 -10.87
CA LEU A 234 8.19 13.22 -11.15
C LEU A 234 9.19 13.75 -10.11
N CYS A 235 9.87 12.83 -9.42
CA CYS A 235 11.06 13.10 -8.61
C CYS A 235 12.29 13.23 -9.52
#